data_AF-A0AA87ZI07-F1
#
_entry.id   AF-A0AA87ZI07-F1
#
_cell.length_a   1.000
_cell.length_b   1.000
_cell.length_c   1.000
_cell.angle_alpha   90.00
_cell.angle_beta   90.00
_cell.angle_gamma   90.00
#
_symmetry.space_group_name_H-M   'P 1'
#
loop_
_entity.id
_entity.type
_entity.pdbx_description
1 polymer ?
#
loop_
_entity_poly.entity_id
_entity_poly.type
_entity_poly.pdbx_seq_one_letter_code
_entity_poly.pdbx_strand_id
1 'polypeptide(L)'
;MDRDAADLPAVDLFVTTADAVLQTPIMMVNTVLSLMAVEYPAHKLACYVSDDGCSPIILYSLVEASKFARLWVPFCKKYDVQVRAPFRYFSGDAAFPPSDDGKKSPEFHLEWKKIKEEYENMRQKIEAAASGTVQIECCGDYAAFANTTKTDHPTIIKV
;
A
#
# COMPACT_ATOMS: atom_id res chain seq x y z
N MET A 1 9.24 -29.19 4.71
CA MET A 1 8.21 -29.68 3.78
C MET A 1 7.76 -28.48 2.98
N ASP A 2 8.35 -28.29 1.79
CA ASP A 2 7.77 -27.39 0.79
C ASP A 2 6.42 -27.99 0.43
N ARG A 3 5.33 -27.31 0.80
CA ARG A 3 4.07 -27.54 0.10
C ARG A 3 4.27 -26.90 -1.26
N ASP A 4 4.14 -27.66 -2.34
CA ASP A 4 4.17 -27.09 -3.67
C ASP A 4 3.19 -25.91 -3.71
N ALA A 5 3.61 -24.77 -4.24
CA ALA A 5 2.75 -23.58 -4.37
C ALA A 5 1.40 -23.91 -5.04
N ALA A 6 1.34 -25.02 -5.80
CA ALA A 6 0.15 -25.61 -6.39
C ALA A 6 -0.90 -26.12 -5.37
N ASP A 7 -0.51 -26.54 -4.17
CA ASP A 7 -1.40 -27.13 -3.16
C ASP A 7 -2.02 -26.11 -2.19
N LEU A 8 -1.56 -24.86 -2.25
CA LEU A 8 -2.09 -23.80 -1.40
C LEU A 8 -3.52 -23.39 -1.86
N PRO A 9 -4.49 -23.14 -0.95
CA PRO A 9 -5.82 -22.68 -1.36
C PRO A 9 -5.80 -21.24 -1.89
N ALA A 10 -6.87 -20.80 -2.56
CA ALA A 10 -7.08 -19.37 -2.79
C ALA A 10 -7.39 -18.67 -1.46
N VAL A 11 -6.89 -17.45 -1.27
CA VAL A 11 -7.06 -16.64 -0.06
C VAL A 11 -7.47 -15.22 -0.43
N ASP A 12 -8.59 -14.80 0.15
CA ASP A 12 -9.12 -13.44 0.04
C ASP A 12 -8.81 -12.67 1.32
N LEU A 13 -8.16 -11.53 1.18
CA LEU A 13 -7.84 -10.61 2.27
C LEU A 13 -8.84 -9.46 2.23
N PHE A 14 -9.51 -9.20 3.35
CA PHE A 14 -10.45 -8.10 3.48
C PHE A 14 -9.90 -7.02 4.42
N VAL A 15 -9.89 -5.78 3.94
CA VAL A 15 -9.53 -4.59 4.71
C VAL A 15 -10.73 -3.65 4.70
N THR A 16 -11.18 -3.24 5.88
CA THR A 16 -12.32 -2.33 6.02
C THR A 16 -11.85 -1.01 6.61
N THR A 17 -12.29 0.10 6.03
CA THR A 17 -12.11 1.44 6.58
C THR A 17 -13.48 2.10 6.73
N ALA A 18 -13.71 2.74 7.87
CA ALA A 18 -15.02 3.30 8.21
C ALA A 18 -15.05 4.83 8.07
N ASP A 19 -13.91 5.48 8.28
CA ASP A 19 -13.82 6.94 8.25
C ASP A 19 -12.37 7.39 8.05
N ALA A 20 -12.11 8.05 6.91
CA ALA A 20 -10.79 8.58 6.55
C ALA A 20 -10.34 9.76 7.44
N VAL A 21 -11.27 10.40 8.18
CA VAL A 21 -10.93 11.46 9.15
C VAL A 21 -10.41 10.84 10.44
N LEU A 22 -11.00 9.72 10.88
CA LEU A 22 -10.60 9.01 12.09
C LEU A 22 -9.37 8.12 11.86
N GLN A 23 -9.20 7.57 10.66
CA GLN A 23 -8.08 6.73 10.28
C GLN A 23 -7.20 7.45 9.26
N THR A 24 -5.94 7.73 9.60
CA THR A 24 -5.01 8.33 8.64
C THR A 24 -4.87 7.42 7.41
N PRO A 25 -5.16 7.88 6.17
CA PRO A 25 -5.15 7.04 4.98
C PRO A 25 -3.84 6.27 4.76
N ILE A 26 -2.71 6.86 5.19
CA ILE A 26 -1.38 6.22 5.14
C ILE A 26 -1.30 4.93 5.97
N MET A 27 -2.06 4.82 7.07
CA MET A 27 -2.05 3.63 7.92
C MET A 27 -2.76 2.45 7.24
N MET A 28 -3.87 2.75 6.57
CA MET A 28 -4.57 1.78 5.71
C MET A 28 -3.65 1.34 4.56
N VAL A 29 -2.99 2.28 3.87
CA VAL A 29 -2.06 1.96 2.78
C VAL A 29 -0.92 1.05 3.25
N ASN A 30 -0.32 1.31 4.40
CA ASN A 30 0.72 0.46 4.96
C ASN A 30 0.23 -0.96 5.27
N THR A 31 -1.02 -1.09 5.73
CA THR A 31 -1.66 -2.38 5.98
C THR A 31 -1.86 -3.14 4.66
N VAL A 32 -2.42 -2.49 3.65
CA VAL A 32 -2.62 -3.07 2.31
C VAL A 32 -1.28 -3.50 1.70
N LEU A 33 -0.25 -2.65 1.75
CA LEU A 33 1.08 -2.97 1.22
C LEU A 33 1.72 -4.16 1.94
N SER A 34 1.54 -4.27 3.26
CA SER A 34 2.00 -5.42 4.03
C SER A 34 1.29 -6.71 3.59
N LEU A 35 -0.02 -6.65 3.35
CA LEU A 35 -0.83 -7.78 2.91
C LEU A 35 -0.47 -8.20 1.47
N MET A 36 -0.19 -7.25 0.57
CA MET A 36 0.20 -7.55 -0.81
C MET A 36 1.63 -8.14 -0.92
N ALA A 37 2.46 -7.92 0.10
CA ALA A 37 3.84 -8.42 0.14
C ALA A 37 4.00 -9.74 0.93
N VAL A 38 2.91 -10.41 1.29
CA VAL A 38 2.98 -11.73 1.94
C VAL A 38 3.58 -12.77 1.00
N GLU A 39 4.22 -13.78 1.60
CA GLU A 39 4.82 -14.89 0.88
C GLU A 39 3.73 -15.90 0.48
N TYR A 40 2.98 -15.55 -0.57
CA TYR A 40 1.93 -16.38 -1.14
C TYR A 40 1.95 -16.31 -2.67
N PRO A 41 1.51 -17.37 -3.39
CA PRO A 41 1.37 -17.32 -4.83
C PRO A 41 0.42 -16.19 -5.25
N ALA A 42 0.90 -15.27 -6.09
CA ALA A 42 0.14 -14.07 -6.44
C ALA A 42 -1.19 -14.37 -7.13
N HIS A 43 -1.28 -15.47 -7.89
CA HIS A 43 -2.50 -15.93 -8.54
C HIS A 43 -3.53 -16.56 -7.58
N LYS A 44 -3.18 -16.72 -6.30
CA LYS A 44 -4.04 -17.29 -5.25
C LYS A 44 -4.36 -16.27 -4.15
N LEU A 45 -3.93 -15.03 -4.31
CA LEU A 45 -4.14 -13.97 -3.34
C LEU A 45 -4.98 -12.87 -3.98
N ALA A 46 -6.11 -12.54 -3.37
CA ALA A 46 -6.89 -11.35 -3.70
C ALA A 46 -7.01 -10.46 -2.47
N CYS A 47 -6.99 -9.14 -2.66
CA CYS A 47 -7.11 -8.16 -1.59
C CYS A 47 -8.27 -7.22 -1.92
N TYR A 48 -9.20 -7.10 -0.99
CA TYR A 48 -10.41 -6.30 -1.10
C TYR A 48 -10.36 -5.21 -0.03
N VAL A 49 -10.58 -3.96 -0.45
CA VAL A 49 -10.69 -2.82 0.45
C VAL A 49 -12.12 -2.29 0.39
N SER A 50 -12.81 -2.28 1.51
CA SER A 50 -14.15 -1.71 1.66
C SER A 50 -14.06 -0.38 2.43
N ASP A 51 -14.68 0.67 1.89
CA ASP A 51 -14.72 2.00 2.49
C ASP A 51 -16.18 2.41 2.76
N ASP A 52 -16.58 2.40 4.02
CA ASP A 52 -17.93 2.81 4.44
C ASP A 52 -18.09 4.35 4.43
N GLY A 53 -16.98 5.09 4.27
CA GLY A 53 -16.97 6.55 4.24
C GLY A 53 -17.21 7.16 2.86
N CYS A 54 -17.21 6.36 1.79
CA CYS A 54 -17.28 6.80 0.39
C CYS A 54 -16.33 7.99 0.12
N SER A 55 -15.07 7.85 0.52
CA SER A 55 -14.13 8.96 0.55
C SER A 55 -13.15 8.91 -0.63
N PRO A 56 -13.09 9.96 -1.49
CA PRO A 56 -12.19 9.94 -2.65
C PRO A 56 -10.71 9.85 -2.27
N ILE A 57 -10.32 10.30 -1.08
CA ILE A 57 -8.94 10.18 -0.57
C ILE A 57 -8.52 8.72 -0.34
N ILE A 58 -9.45 7.82 0.00
CA ILE A 58 -9.15 6.40 0.16
C ILE A 58 -8.80 5.79 -1.20
N LEU A 59 -9.59 6.05 -2.24
CA LEU A 59 -9.26 5.60 -3.59
C LEU A 59 -7.94 6.20 -4.08
N TYR A 60 -7.72 7.51 -3.87
CA TYR A 60 -6.47 8.17 -4.23
C TYR A 60 -5.27 7.50 -3.56
N SER A 61 -5.39 7.22 -2.27
CA SER A 61 -4.34 6.56 -1.49
C SER A 61 -4.06 5.15 -1.98
N LEU A 62 -5.09 4.39 -2.37
CA LEU A 62 -4.95 3.06 -2.98
C LEU A 62 -4.29 3.13 -4.37
N VAL A 63 -4.61 4.14 -5.17
CA VAL A 63 -3.96 4.36 -6.47
C VAL A 63 -2.47 4.65 -6.29
N GLU A 64 -2.09 5.55 -5.39
CA GLU A 64 -0.67 5.79 -5.08
C GLU A 64 0.01 4.54 -4.49
N ALA A 65 -0.68 3.80 -3.61
CA ALA A 65 -0.20 2.54 -3.07
C ALA A 65 0.06 1.49 -4.16
N SER A 66 -0.83 1.38 -5.16
CA SER A 66 -0.67 0.43 -6.27
C SER A 66 0.61 0.69 -7.08
N LYS A 67 0.95 1.97 -7.29
CA LYS A 67 2.18 2.39 -7.99
C LYS A 67 3.40 1.96 -7.20
N PHE A 68 3.41 2.20 -5.88
CA PHE A 68 4.50 1.81 -5.01
C PHE A 68 4.59 0.28 -4.82
N ALA A 69 3.47 -0.42 -4.76
CA ALA A 69 3.41 -1.88 -4.60
C ALA A 69 4.18 -2.62 -5.71
N ARG A 70 4.17 -2.08 -6.94
CA ARG A 70 4.96 -2.62 -8.07
C ARG A 70 6.46 -2.60 -7.84
N LEU A 71 6.94 -1.77 -6.91
CA LEU A 71 8.34 -1.69 -6.50
C LEU A 71 8.57 -2.46 -5.20
N TRP A 72 7.70 -2.26 -4.21
CA TRP A 72 7.80 -2.84 -2.88
C TRP A 72 7.69 -4.37 -2.87
N VAL A 73 6.69 -4.94 -3.54
CA VAL A 73 6.43 -6.39 -3.51
C VAL A 73 7.60 -7.19 -4.11
N PRO A 74 8.15 -6.82 -5.29
CA PRO A 74 9.35 -7.49 -5.81
C PRO A 74 10.58 -7.29 -4.92
N PHE A 75 10.79 -6.09 -4.36
CA PHE A 75 11.89 -5.82 -3.43
C PHE A 75 11.82 -6.72 -2.19
N CYS A 76 10.62 -6.82 -1.60
CA CYS A 76 10.34 -7.70 -0.48
C CYS A 76 10.70 -9.15 -0.76
N LYS A 77 10.35 -9.66 -1.95
CA LYS A 77 10.64 -11.04 -2.36
C LYS A 77 12.13 -11.24 -2.68
N LYS A 78 12.76 -10.31 -3.42
CA LYS A 78 14.16 -10.38 -3.83
C LYS A 78 15.11 -10.43 -2.64
N TYR A 79 14.81 -9.68 -1.58
CA TYR A 79 15.69 -9.51 -0.42
C TYR A 79 15.14 -10.10 0.87
N ASP A 80 14.14 -10.98 0.77
CA ASP A 80 13.50 -11.68 1.89
C ASP A 80 13.17 -10.76 3.09
N VAL A 81 12.54 -9.64 2.80
CA VAL A 81 12.25 -8.61 3.81
C VAL A 81 11.21 -9.11 4.81
N GLN A 82 11.62 -9.43 6.03
CA GLN A 82 10.69 -9.97 7.04
C GLN A 82 9.58 -8.98 7.46
N VAL A 83 9.90 -7.70 7.58
CA VAL A 83 8.92 -6.66 7.94
C VAL A 83 8.26 -6.10 6.67
N ARG A 84 7.08 -6.64 6.34
CA ARG A 84 6.36 -6.31 5.10
C ARG A 84 5.63 -4.95 5.12
N ALA A 85 5.41 -4.38 6.30
CA ALA A 85 4.83 -3.04 6.46
C ALA A 85 5.90 -1.96 6.26
N PRO A 86 5.83 -1.12 5.21
CA PRO A 86 6.89 -0.16 4.87
C PRO A 86 7.21 0.82 6.00
N PHE A 87 6.20 1.41 6.66
CA PHE A 87 6.43 2.37 7.76
C PHE A 87 7.31 1.78 8.87
N ARG A 88 7.14 0.49 9.15
CA ARG A 88 7.89 -0.22 10.19
C ARG A 88 9.23 -0.72 9.68
N TYR A 89 9.33 -1.08 8.41
CA TYR A 89 10.61 -1.44 7.79
C TYR A 89 11.56 -0.24 7.74
N PHE A 90 11.04 0.95 7.45
CA PHE A 90 11.82 2.19 7.33
C PHE A 90 11.89 3.02 8.61
N SER A 91 11.30 2.60 9.73
CA SER A 91 11.33 3.34 11.00
C SER A 91 12.68 3.33 11.72
N GLY A 92 13.66 2.54 11.25
CA GLY A 92 15.03 2.52 11.76
C GLY A 92 15.86 3.74 11.34
N ASP A 93 17.14 3.76 11.74
CA ASP A 93 18.04 4.88 11.44
C ASP A 93 18.03 5.23 9.95
N ALA A 94 17.69 6.48 9.64
CA ALA A 94 17.27 6.86 8.30
C ALA A 94 18.41 6.76 7.26
N ALA A 95 19.66 6.68 7.72
CA ALA A 95 20.85 6.64 6.89
C ALA A 95 21.19 5.23 6.37
N PHE A 96 20.69 4.16 7.00
CA PHE A 96 21.14 2.79 6.70
C PHE A 96 20.00 1.78 6.63
N PRO A 97 20.07 0.79 5.72
CA PRO A 97 19.16 -0.35 5.74
C PRO A 97 19.27 -1.11 7.06
N PRO A 98 18.24 -1.90 7.44
CA PRO A 98 18.32 -2.75 8.63
C PRO A 98 19.61 -3.57 8.60
N SER A 99 20.40 -3.42 9.67
CA SER A 99 21.73 -4.00 9.81
C SER A 99 21.62 -5.53 9.72
N ASP A 100 22.21 -6.08 8.68
CA ASP A 100 22.31 -7.51 8.45
C ASP A 100 23.74 -7.80 8.02
N ASP A 101 24.60 -8.03 9.02
CA ASP A 101 25.95 -8.62 9.01
C ASP A 101 26.93 -8.24 7.88
N GLY A 102 26.81 -7.07 7.26
CA GLY A 102 27.75 -6.60 6.23
C GLY A 102 27.72 -7.39 4.91
N LYS A 103 26.67 -8.19 4.66
CA LYS A 103 26.57 -9.11 3.51
C LYS A 103 25.79 -8.56 2.31
N LYS A 104 25.25 -7.34 2.37
CA LYS A 104 24.37 -6.81 1.33
C LYS A 104 25.16 -6.13 0.20
N SER A 105 24.79 -6.44 -1.04
CA SER A 105 25.51 -5.97 -2.23
C SER A 105 25.33 -4.45 -2.44
N PRO A 106 26.23 -3.78 -3.19
CA PRO A 106 26.03 -2.39 -3.60
C PRO A 106 24.71 -2.17 -4.34
N GLU A 107 24.26 -3.17 -5.11
CA GLU A 107 22.97 -3.17 -5.80
C GLU A 107 21.80 -3.10 -4.80
N PHE A 108 21.84 -3.89 -3.72
CA PHE A 108 20.85 -3.81 -2.64
C PHE A 108 20.79 -2.39 -2.05
N HIS A 109 21.94 -1.78 -1.76
CA HIS A 109 21.97 -0.43 -1.17
C HIS A 109 21.34 0.62 -2.11
N LEU A 110 21.63 0.53 -3.41
CA LEU A 110 21.06 1.41 -4.43
C LEU A 110 19.54 1.22 -4.53
N GLU A 111 19.08 -0.03 -4.62
CA GLU A 111 17.65 -0.34 -4.66
C GLU A 111 16.93 0.08 -3.38
N TRP A 112 17.47 -0.26 -2.21
CA TRP A 112 16.89 0.10 -0.92
C TRP A 112 16.68 1.61 -0.80
N LYS A 113 17.68 2.40 -1.19
CA LYS A 113 17.59 3.87 -1.18
C LYS A 113 16.46 4.35 -2.09
N LYS A 114 16.39 3.83 -3.31
CA LYS A 114 15.32 4.14 -4.26
C LYS A 114 13.94 3.78 -3.71
N ILE A 115 13.77 2.57 -3.17
CA ILE A 115 12.49 2.11 -2.60
C ILE A 115 12.08 3.00 -1.42
N LYS A 116 13.02 3.40 -0.57
CA LYS A 116 12.76 4.31 0.54
C LYS A 116 12.31 5.69 0.05
N GLU A 117 12.98 6.25 -0.96
CA GLU A 117 12.59 7.53 -1.56
C GLU A 117 11.18 7.47 -2.18
N GLU A 118 10.85 6.39 -2.88
CA GLU A 118 9.51 6.17 -3.47
C GLU A 118 8.43 5.98 -2.39
N TYR A 119 8.75 5.33 -1.27
CA TYR A 119 7.86 5.22 -0.12
C TYR A 119 7.55 6.60 0.48
N GLU A 120 8.58 7.42 0.73
CA GLU A 120 8.38 8.78 1.27
C GLU A 120 7.61 9.68 0.29
N ASN A 121 7.85 9.56 -1.02
CA ASN A 121 7.10 10.29 -2.05
C ASN A 121 5.60 9.93 -2.00
N MET A 122 5.27 8.62 -2.00
CA MET A 122 3.90 8.15 -1.85
C MET A 122 3.27 8.65 -0.56
N ARG A 123 3.99 8.54 0.57
CA ARG A 123 3.53 9.00 1.88
C ARG A 123 3.22 10.50 1.88
N GLN A 124 4.13 11.33 1.36
CA GLN A 124 3.94 12.78 1.29
C GLN A 124 2.75 13.18 0.44
N LYS A 125 2.53 12.51 -0.71
CA LYS A 125 1.34 12.75 -1.55
C LYS A 125 0.04 12.45 -0.81
N ILE A 126 -0.01 11.30 -0.12
CA ILE A 126 -1.18 10.89 0.66
C ILE A 126 -1.42 11.87 1.81
N GLU A 127 -0.38 12.24 2.55
CA GLU A 127 -0.49 13.19 3.66
C GLU A 127 -0.92 14.59 3.17
N ALA A 128 -0.39 15.07 2.03
CA ALA A 128 -0.78 16.34 1.43
C ALA A 128 -2.23 16.36 0.94
N ALA A 129 -2.71 15.23 0.40
CA ALA A 129 -4.11 15.10 0.00
C ALA A 129 -5.03 14.99 1.23
N ALA A 130 -4.61 14.29 2.28
CA ALA A 130 -5.36 14.17 3.53
C ALA A 130 -5.44 15.50 4.32
N SER A 131 -4.42 16.34 4.24
CA SER A 131 -4.44 17.69 4.83
C SER A 131 -5.18 18.73 3.98
N GLY A 132 -5.69 18.36 2.81
CA GLY A 132 -6.34 19.26 1.86
C GLY A 132 -5.38 20.21 1.13
N THR A 133 -4.07 20.01 1.25
CA THR A 133 -3.04 20.77 0.51
C THR A 133 -3.09 20.46 -0.97
N VAL A 134 -3.43 19.21 -1.33
CA VAL A 134 -3.74 18.79 -2.70
C VAL A 134 -5.23 18.48 -2.78
N GLN A 135 -5.93 19.13 -3.71
CA GLN A 135 -7.34 18.84 -3.95
C GLN A 135 -7.48 17.65 -4.90
N ILE A 136 -8.30 16.68 -4.52
CA ILE A 136 -8.67 15.57 -5.39
C ILE A 136 -9.85 16.04 -6.23
N GLU A 137 -9.58 16.35 -7.49
CA GLU A 137 -10.64 16.65 -8.45
C GLU A 137 -11.46 15.39 -8.71
N CYS A 138 -12.78 15.47 -8.51
CA CYS A 138 -13.72 14.38 -8.79
C CYS A 138 -13.98 14.25 -10.31
N CYS A 139 -12.91 14.11 -11.09
CA CYS A 139 -12.91 13.92 -12.53
C CYS A 139 -12.14 12.63 -12.89
N GLY A 140 -12.28 12.16 -14.13
CA GLY A 140 -11.60 10.94 -14.59
C GLY A 140 -11.90 9.73 -13.69
N ASP A 141 -10.85 9.13 -13.13
CA ASP A 141 -10.96 7.95 -12.25
C ASP A 141 -11.79 8.20 -10.98
N TYR A 142 -11.92 9.47 -10.57
CA TYR A 142 -12.66 9.90 -9.37
C TYR A 142 -14.05 10.46 -9.69
N ALA A 143 -14.50 10.43 -10.96
CA ALA A 143 -15.79 10.98 -11.36
C ALA A 143 -16.98 10.37 -10.62
N ALA A 144 -16.85 9.12 -10.15
CA ALA A 144 -17.89 8.44 -9.38
C ALA A 144 -18.16 9.07 -8.00
N PHE A 145 -17.24 9.90 -7.49
CA PHE A 145 -17.39 10.65 -6.23
C PHE A 145 -17.99 12.04 -6.44
N ALA A 146 -18.28 12.44 -7.69
CA ALA A 146 -18.94 13.69 -7.95
C ALA A 146 -20.37 13.66 -7.39
N ASN A 147 -20.71 14.65 -6.56
CA ASN A 147 -22.02 14.78 -5.92
C ASN A 147 -22.39 13.63 -4.97
N THR A 148 -21.41 12.93 -4.40
CA THR A 148 -21.65 11.91 -3.38
C THR A 148 -21.49 12.46 -1.97
N THR A 149 -22.23 11.91 -1.02
CA THR A 149 -22.04 12.13 0.42
C THR A 149 -21.88 10.80 1.14
N LYS A 150 -21.40 10.80 2.38
CA LYS A 150 -21.29 9.58 3.21
C LYS A 150 -22.61 8.82 3.35
N THR A 151 -23.75 9.50 3.25
CA THR A 151 -25.08 8.90 3.46
C THR A 151 -25.88 8.73 2.16
N ASP A 152 -25.39 9.28 1.06
CA ASP A 152 -26.06 9.26 -0.24
C ASP A 152 -25.02 9.18 -1.35
N HIS A 153 -24.77 7.96 -1.81
CA HIS A 153 -23.84 7.66 -2.88
C HIS A 153 -24.22 6.31 -3.53
N PRO A 154 -23.96 6.12 -4.82
CA PRO A 154 -24.12 4.82 -5.44
C PRO A 154 -23.03 3.84 -4.96
N THR A 155 -23.20 2.55 -5.23
CA THR A 155 -22.11 1.60 -5.10
C THR A 155 -21.00 1.92 -6.10
N ILE A 156 -19.76 2.05 -5.64
CA ILE A 156 -18.58 2.29 -6.47
C ILE A 156 -17.64 1.08 -6.35
N ILE A 157 -17.30 0.47 -7.48
CA ILE A 157 -16.38 -0.67 -7.54
C ILE A 157 -15.22 -0.31 -8.48
N LYS A 158 -13.99 -0.59 -8.03
CA LYS A 158 -12.73 -0.38 -8.76
C LYS A 158 -11.86 -1.63 -8.64
N VAL A 159 -11.04 -1.90 -9.65
CA VAL A 159 -10.09 -3.02 -9.74
C VAL A 159 -8.71 -2.48 -10.08
#